data_AF-Q3A839-F1
#
_entry.id   AF-Q3A839-F1
#
_cell.length_a   1.000
_cell.length_b   1.000
_cell.length_c   1.000
_cell.angle_alpha   90.00
_cell.angle_beta   90.00
_cell.angle_gamma   90.00
#
_symmetry.space_group_name_H-M   'P 1'
#
loop_
_entity.id
_entity.type
_entity.pdbx_description
1 polymer ?
#
loop_
_entity_poly.entity_id
_entity_poly.type
_entity_poly.pdbx_seq_one_letter_code
_entity_poly.pdbx_strand_id
1 'polypeptide(L)'
;MKRFMVTLLTLLALVPALNRSLADVHETASNPVMTITGEVKRPLKLSVEELSRFQSVEIQLNEVDRDGNFHGVYRHQAVPLRTLLDMAEVIKQDQPFEKPIDLAIRVTDTSGKQVVLSWGEIYYSNAAEVAIAFAATPVKPMMTEARCQKCHGPEIYQQSLKQYERPAQLPKLLIRSDFYTDRCLEGVSRIEVIDLYPDLKVERKAKLDSREFRVNGAVAKELKISSLKEYPHMEMQKKVVGVHMGYHGLHRYRGVSLAKILEQADIGNALTKAVVISAPDGYRALFSLGELFLSYQGRRIMLAESDNGKTLDGQRGGKYRIIVPEELVDDRDILAVDRIEVVDLKPTPKISIIGVGPGDTDLITLEAIAALARADVVVAPDDIVKRFATYLGDKPVLFDPLKLIKHMFRKQHPNMDAAEAEKLCTLQREAGVKKIRQALDQGKNVAFLDWGDPMIYGSTRWIRAFFSDEQLETIPALSAFNVANAMIQRDIGAGGSIVISVPSGLKENPQLLAALAKNGDTLAKNGDTLAIFMGLKEFQEMQSLFDRHYPADTPVNLVYSAGIAGSEHLVRTTLKDAVRHLKTEPEKFLGLIYMGPRLNMRFGECN
;
A
#
# COMPACT_ATOMS: atom_id res chain seq x y z
N MET A 1 76.91 -26.60 -19.47
CA MET A 1 78.14 -26.36 -18.67
C MET A 1 77.86 -25.23 -17.67
N LYS A 2 77.93 -25.55 -16.36
CA LYS A 2 78.07 -24.68 -15.17
C LYS A 2 76.98 -23.61 -14.91
N ARG A 3 76.63 -23.23 -13.68
CA ARG A 3 76.46 -23.82 -12.33
C ARG A 3 75.96 -22.62 -11.46
N PHE A 4 75.00 -22.87 -10.57
CA PHE A 4 74.77 -22.25 -9.24
C PHE A 4 74.52 -20.73 -9.06
N MET A 5 73.26 -20.38 -8.75
CA MET A 5 72.66 -20.10 -7.41
C MET A 5 73.39 -19.21 -6.39
N VAL A 6 72.56 -18.41 -5.67
CA VAL A 6 72.65 -17.83 -4.29
C VAL A 6 72.87 -16.29 -4.24
N THR A 7 72.21 -15.42 -3.45
CA THR A 7 70.99 -15.36 -2.58
C THR A 7 70.91 -13.91 -2.00
N LEU A 8 69.69 -13.38 -1.75
CA LEU A 8 69.30 -12.24 -0.85
C LEU A 8 69.93 -10.84 -1.10
N LEU A 9 69.28 -9.70 -0.87
CA LEU A 9 68.34 -9.29 0.19
C LEU A 9 67.54 -8.06 -0.29
N THR A 10 66.26 -8.00 0.07
CA THR A 10 65.32 -6.86 -0.04
C THR A 10 65.70 -5.66 0.84
N LEU A 11 65.53 -4.41 0.36
CA LEU A 11 64.57 -3.42 0.92
C LEU A 11 64.67 -2.02 0.26
N LEU A 12 63.47 -1.45 0.06
CA LEU A 12 63.09 -0.03 0.10
C LEU A 12 63.27 0.92 -1.13
N ALA A 13 62.08 1.28 -1.63
CA ALA A 13 61.61 2.62 -1.97
C ALA A 13 62.06 3.28 -3.29
N LEU A 14 61.15 3.29 -4.28
CA LEU A 14 60.78 4.47 -5.09
C LEU A 14 59.84 4.05 -6.26
N VAL A 15 58.53 4.26 -6.15
CA VAL A 15 57.66 4.73 -7.26
C VAL A 15 56.36 5.32 -6.67
N PRO A 16 56.00 6.58 -7.00
CA PRO A 16 54.60 6.93 -7.18
C PRO A 16 54.40 7.68 -8.50
N ALA A 17 53.58 7.14 -9.41
CA ALA A 17 52.80 7.88 -10.41
C ALA A 17 52.21 6.90 -11.43
N LEU A 18 51.07 6.29 -11.10
CA LEU A 18 50.10 5.73 -12.07
C LEU A 18 48.92 5.16 -11.28
N ASN A 19 48.10 6.06 -10.72
CA ASN A 19 46.74 5.71 -10.32
C ASN A 19 45.92 6.99 -10.13
N ARG A 20 45.23 7.41 -11.20
CA ARG A 20 44.05 8.27 -11.19
C ARG A 20 43.50 8.27 -12.61
N SER A 21 42.19 8.04 -12.75
CA SER A 21 41.39 8.00 -13.99
C SER A 21 41.03 6.61 -14.54
N LEU A 22 40.32 5.79 -13.74
CA LEU A 22 39.29 4.85 -14.22
C LEU A 22 38.19 4.64 -13.15
N ALA A 23 37.93 5.66 -12.33
CA ALA A 23 36.79 5.71 -11.43
C ALA A 23 35.98 6.94 -11.85
N ASP A 24 34.91 6.69 -12.60
CA ASP A 24 33.73 7.54 -12.84
C ASP A 24 33.16 7.19 -14.22
N VAL A 25 32.37 6.11 -14.26
CA VAL A 25 30.97 6.04 -14.76
C VAL A 25 30.53 4.60 -14.49
N HIS A 26 30.28 4.26 -13.23
CA HIS A 26 29.33 3.20 -12.92
C HIS A 26 28.03 3.92 -12.60
N GLU A 27 27.06 3.84 -13.52
CA GLU A 27 25.66 3.86 -13.13
C GLU A 27 25.53 2.95 -11.91
N THR A 28 25.24 3.52 -10.75
CA THR A 28 24.96 2.77 -9.53
C THR A 28 23.68 1.98 -9.79
N ALA A 29 23.81 0.77 -10.31
CA ALA A 29 22.71 -0.19 -10.33
C ALA A 29 22.25 -0.35 -8.88
N SER A 30 21.06 0.18 -8.58
CA SER A 30 20.50 0.14 -7.24
C SER A 30 20.41 -1.32 -6.80
N ASN A 31 21.06 -1.68 -5.70
CA ASN A 31 20.97 -3.03 -5.14
C ASN A 31 19.49 -3.31 -4.83
N PRO A 32 18.85 -4.36 -5.40
CA PRO A 32 17.43 -4.62 -5.18
C PRO A 32 17.12 -4.74 -3.68
N VAL A 33 16.06 -4.06 -3.24
CA VAL A 33 15.65 -4.01 -1.85
C VAL A 33 14.22 -4.53 -1.72
N MET A 34 13.97 -5.34 -0.69
CA MET A 34 12.63 -5.73 -0.26
C MET A 34 12.30 -5.19 1.12
N THR A 35 11.01 -5.06 1.43
CA THR A 35 10.54 -4.67 2.77
C THR A 35 9.68 -5.74 3.42
N ILE A 36 9.72 -5.85 4.75
CA ILE A 36 8.77 -6.63 5.55
C ILE A 36 7.98 -5.66 6.44
N THR A 37 6.67 -5.61 6.24
CA THR A 37 5.76 -4.65 6.90
C THR A 37 4.45 -5.34 7.33
N GLY A 38 3.46 -4.56 7.78
CA GLY A 38 2.18 -5.06 8.24
C GLY A 38 2.18 -5.25 9.76
N GLU A 39 1.62 -6.36 10.23
CA GLU A 39 1.51 -6.70 11.66
C GLU A 39 2.86 -7.18 12.25
N VAL A 40 3.81 -6.26 12.33
CA VAL A 40 5.18 -6.48 12.82
C VAL A 40 5.61 -5.32 13.72
N LYS A 41 6.37 -5.61 14.80
CA LYS A 41 6.93 -4.54 15.66
C LYS A 41 8.10 -3.82 15.00
N ARG A 42 8.88 -4.52 14.18
CA ARG A 42 10.11 -4.01 13.57
C ARG A 42 10.04 -4.19 12.06
N PRO A 43 9.45 -3.22 11.33
CA PRO A 43 9.50 -3.23 9.87
C PRO A 43 10.94 -3.35 9.37
N LEU A 44 11.17 -4.19 8.37
CA LEU A 44 12.50 -4.46 7.83
C LEU A 44 12.61 -3.90 6.40
N LYS A 45 13.81 -3.46 6.05
CA LYS A 45 14.20 -3.10 4.69
C LYS A 45 15.54 -3.78 4.43
N LEU A 46 15.58 -4.71 3.48
CA LEU A 46 16.72 -5.61 3.26
C LEU A 46 17.11 -5.64 1.78
N SER A 47 18.38 -5.36 1.50
CA SER A 47 19.01 -5.59 0.20
C SER A 47 19.40 -7.04 0.00
N VAL A 48 19.65 -7.43 -1.26
CA VAL A 48 20.22 -8.75 -1.61
C VAL A 48 21.56 -8.99 -0.89
N GLU A 49 22.38 -7.96 -0.74
CA GLU A 49 23.65 -8.06 -0.02
C GLU A 49 23.44 -8.34 1.48
N GLU A 50 22.50 -7.65 2.12
CA GLU A 50 22.18 -7.90 3.53
C GLU A 50 21.60 -9.31 3.74
N LEU A 51 20.75 -9.80 2.83
CA LEU A 51 20.24 -11.16 2.85
C LEU A 51 21.36 -12.21 2.81
N SER A 52 22.44 -11.96 2.06
CA SER A 52 23.60 -12.87 1.97
C SER A 52 24.35 -13.06 3.30
N ARG A 53 24.14 -12.17 4.27
CA ARG A 53 24.79 -12.22 5.59
C ARG A 53 24.04 -13.10 6.59
N PHE A 54 22.85 -13.59 6.24
CA PHE A 54 22.08 -14.51 7.07
C PHE A 54 22.53 -15.96 6.89
N GLN A 55 22.20 -16.80 7.86
CA GLN A 55 22.31 -18.25 7.69
C GLN A 55 21.40 -18.68 6.52
N SER A 56 22.01 -19.32 5.53
CA SER A 56 21.33 -19.72 4.30
C SER A 56 21.21 -21.23 4.17
N VAL A 57 20.26 -21.65 3.34
CA VAL A 57 20.06 -23.01 2.87
C VAL A 57 20.25 -23.05 1.36
N GLU A 58 20.68 -24.20 0.85
CA GLU A 58 20.73 -24.44 -0.60
C GLU A 58 19.44 -25.14 -1.04
N ILE A 59 18.76 -24.58 -2.04
CA ILE A 59 17.51 -25.12 -2.57
C ILE A 59 17.64 -25.22 -4.08
N GLN A 60 17.37 -26.39 -4.66
CA GLN A 60 17.24 -26.55 -6.10
C GLN A 60 15.76 -26.63 -6.49
N LEU A 61 15.33 -25.84 -7.47
CA LEU A 61 13.97 -25.88 -8.02
C LEU A 61 14.01 -26.10 -9.54
N ASN A 62 13.05 -26.90 -10.01
CA ASN A 62 12.73 -27.06 -11.42
C ASN A 62 11.50 -26.18 -11.69
N GLU A 63 11.68 -25.11 -12.43
CA GLU A 63 10.65 -24.08 -12.53
C GLU A 63 9.72 -24.37 -13.71
N VAL A 64 8.54 -24.89 -13.37
CA VAL A 64 7.46 -25.15 -14.31
C VAL A 64 6.18 -24.61 -13.71
N ASP A 65 5.50 -23.73 -14.45
CA ASP A 65 4.18 -23.25 -14.05
C ASP A 65 3.07 -24.23 -14.48
N ARG A 66 1.84 -23.98 -14.03
CA ARG A 66 0.67 -24.81 -14.38
C ARG A 66 0.35 -24.86 -15.87
N ASP A 67 0.78 -23.87 -16.65
CA ASP A 67 0.58 -23.85 -18.09
C ASP A 67 1.64 -24.69 -18.83
N GLY A 68 2.60 -25.25 -18.08
CA GLY A 68 3.68 -26.09 -18.59
C GLY A 68 4.86 -25.29 -19.13
N ASN A 69 4.92 -23.97 -18.89
CA ASN A 69 6.06 -23.17 -19.31
C ASN A 69 7.24 -23.46 -18.39
N PHE A 70 8.38 -23.76 -19.01
CA PHE A 70 9.63 -23.98 -18.31
C PHE A 70 10.39 -22.66 -18.15
N HIS A 71 10.78 -22.33 -16.91
CA HIS A 71 11.46 -21.09 -16.57
C HIS A 71 12.92 -21.29 -16.14
N GLY A 72 13.40 -22.54 -16.15
CA GLY A 72 14.78 -22.91 -15.82
C GLY A 72 14.88 -23.95 -14.72
N VAL A 73 16.10 -24.42 -14.47
CA VAL A 73 16.47 -25.16 -13.26
C VAL A 73 17.55 -24.36 -12.56
N TYR A 74 17.36 -24.07 -11.29
CA TYR A 74 18.27 -23.24 -10.53
C TYR A 74 18.61 -23.86 -9.19
N ARG A 75 19.86 -23.66 -8.78
CA ARG A 75 20.32 -23.84 -7.40
C ARG A 75 20.39 -22.48 -6.75
N HIS A 76 19.68 -22.31 -5.66
CA HIS A 76 19.54 -21.06 -4.94
C HIS A 76 20.27 -21.13 -3.60
N GLN A 77 20.84 -20.00 -3.19
CA GLN A 77 21.14 -19.74 -1.78
C GLN A 77 20.04 -18.84 -1.24
N ALA A 78 19.39 -19.30 -0.16
CA ALA A 78 18.18 -18.67 0.33
C ALA A 78 18.12 -18.61 1.86
N VAL A 79 17.45 -17.58 2.37
CA VAL A 79 17.17 -17.42 3.80
C VAL A 79 15.74 -17.91 4.06
N PRO A 80 15.51 -18.82 5.03
CA PRO A 80 14.15 -19.19 5.44
C PRO A 80 13.29 -17.96 5.72
N LEU A 81 12.08 -17.90 5.15
CA LEU A 81 11.19 -16.76 5.34
C LEU A 81 10.82 -16.60 6.82
N ARG A 82 10.66 -17.71 7.53
CA ARG A 82 10.46 -17.75 8.98
C ARG A 82 11.50 -16.93 9.74
N THR A 83 12.78 -17.06 9.40
CA THR A 83 13.87 -16.32 10.07
C THR A 83 13.71 -14.81 9.90
N LEU A 84 13.28 -14.37 8.72
CA LEU A 84 13.06 -12.95 8.43
C LEU A 84 11.84 -12.40 9.16
N LEU A 85 10.75 -13.18 9.25
CA LEU A 85 9.54 -12.82 10.00
C LEU A 85 9.79 -12.79 11.51
N ASP A 86 10.57 -13.73 12.04
CA ASP A 86 10.97 -13.75 13.45
C ASP A 86 11.79 -12.49 13.80
N MET A 87 12.67 -12.04 12.89
CA MET A 87 13.43 -10.79 13.06
C MET A 87 12.55 -9.54 13.00
N ALA A 88 11.49 -9.56 12.19
CA ALA A 88 10.51 -8.46 12.13
C ALA A 88 9.62 -8.40 13.39
N GLU A 89 9.61 -9.45 14.21
CA GLU A 89 8.75 -9.62 15.38
C GLU A 89 7.26 -9.48 15.01
N VAL A 90 6.71 -10.52 14.39
CA VAL A 90 5.28 -10.59 14.08
C VAL A 90 4.44 -10.40 15.34
N ILE A 91 3.44 -9.53 15.23
CA ILE A 91 2.46 -9.27 16.28
C ILE A 91 1.06 -9.48 15.76
N LYS A 92 0.12 -9.51 16.71
CA LYS A 92 -1.29 -9.38 16.44
C LYS A 92 -1.81 -8.21 17.26
N GLN A 93 -2.70 -7.39 16.69
CA GLN A 93 -3.32 -6.33 17.49
C GLN A 93 -4.20 -6.96 18.58
N ASP A 94 -4.57 -6.15 19.57
CA ASP A 94 -5.41 -6.58 20.68
C ASP A 94 -6.77 -7.07 20.16
N GLN A 95 -6.94 -8.39 20.16
CA GLN A 95 -8.14 -9.09 19.71
C GLN A 95 -8.42 -10.28 20.62
N PRO A 96 -9.70 -10.69 20.77
CA PRO A 96 -10.05 -11.87 21.57
C PRO A 96 -9.38 -13.19 21.12
N PHE A 97 -8.95 -13.31 19.86
CA PHE A 97 -8.24 -14.48 19.33
C PHE A 97 -6.78 -14.16 19.03
N GLU A 98 -5.91 -14.55 19.96
CA GLU A 98 -4.49 -14.14 19.98
C GLU A 98 -3.56 -15.04 19.14
N LYS A 99 -4.01 -16.24 18.75
CA LYS A 99 -3.14 -17.16 17.99
C LYS A 99 -2.84 -16.59 16.60
N PRO A 100 -1.62 -16.78 16.06
CA PRO A 100 -1.22 -16.25 14.74
C PRO A 100 -1.65 -17.14 13.57
N ILE A 101 -2.33 -18.26 13.83
CA ILE A 101 -2.66 -19.29 12.83
C ILE A 101 -3.72 -18.87 11.80
N ASP A 102 -4.32 -17.70 11.98
CA ASP A 102 -5.22 -17.03 11.06
C ASP A 102 -4.58 -15.84 10.33
N LEU A 103 -3.27 -15.62 10.49
CA LEU A 103 -2.52 -14.60 9.75
C LEU A 103 -2.21 -15.08 8.32
N ALA A 104 -2.22 -14.13 7.40
CA ALA A 104 -1.76 -14.30 6.03
C ALA A 104 -0.47 -13.52 5.79
N ILE A 105 0.38 -14.04 4.91
CA ILE A 105 1.60 -13.37 4.46
C ILE A 105 1.46 -13.13 2.97
N ARG A 106 1.35 -11.86 2.57
CA ARG A 106 1.29 -11.45 1.17
C ARG A 106 2.69 -11.08 0.69
N VAL A 107 3.12 -11.67 -0.41
CA VAL A 107 4.38 -11.35 -1.08
C VAL A 107 4.08 -10.70 -2.41
N THR A 108 4.71 -9.55 -2.69
CA THR A 108 4.56 -8.77 -3.91
C THR A 108 5.92 -8.63 -4.59
N ASP A 109 5.96 -8.80 -5.92
CA ASP A 109 7.16 -8.53 -6.72
C ASP A 109 7.21 -7.10 -7.27
N THR A 110 8.28 -6.78 -7.99
CA THR A 110 8.48 -5.46 -8.63
C THR A 110 7.51 -5.19 -9.79
N SER A 111 6.88 -6.23 -10.36
CA SER A 111 5.84 -6.08 -11.39
C SER A 111 4.44 -5.85 -10.81
N GLY A 112 4.29 -6.01 -9.48
CA GLY A 112 3.02 -5.94 -8.78
C GLY A 112 2.27 -7.26 -8.71
N LYS A 113 2.84 -8.38 -9.19
CA LYS A 113 2.24 -9.71 -9.00
C LYS A 113 2.31 -10.08 -7.52
N GLN A 114 1.24 -10.70 -7.03
CA GLN A 114 1.04 -11.00 -5.62
C GLN A 114 0.70 -12.46 -5.40
N VAL A 115 1.21 -13.00 -4.30
CA VAL A 115 0.89 -14.33 -3.81
C VAL A 115 0.64 -14.28 -2.31
N VAL A 116 -0.18 -15.20 -1.81
CA VAL A 116 -0.46 -15.35 -0.39
C VAL A 116 0.04 -16.70 0.11
N LEU A 117 0.58 -16.66 1.31
CA LEU A 117 0.99 -17.79 2.13
C LEU A 117 0.22 -17.76 3.44
N SER A 118 -0.11 -18.92 3.99
CA SER A 118 -0.66 -19.03 5.34
C SER A 118 0.46 -19.05 6.38
N TRP A 119 0.15 -18.67 7.62
CA TRP A 119 1.08 -18.79 8.76
C TRP A 119 1.67 -20.20 8.88
N GLY A 120 0.84 -21.24 8.74
CA GLY A 120 1.28 -22.62 8.95
C GLY A 120 2.19 -23.15 7.84
N GLU A 121 2.08 -22.65 6.60
CA GLU A 121 3.05 -22.96 5.54
C GLU A 121 4.48 -22.56 5.92
N ILE A 122 4.63 -21.53 6.75
CA ILE A 122 5.93 -20.97 7.14
C ILE A 122 6.40 -21.52 8.50
N TYR A 123 5.48 -21.63 9.47
CA TYR A 123 5.84 -21.93 10.86
C TYR A 123 5.63 -23.38 11.28
N TYR A 124 4.69 -24.10 10.66
CA TYR A 124 4.33 -25.48 11.01
C TYR A 124 4.83 -26.51 9.98
N SER A 125 5.61 -26.04 9.00
CA SER A 125 6.41 -26.84 8.08
C SER A 125 7.91 -26.77 8.45
N ASN A 126 8.76 -27.47 7.71
CA ASN A 126 10.21 -27.32 7.88
C ASN A 126 10.66 -25.93 7.39
N ALA A 127 11.60 -25.30 8.09
CA ALA A 127 11.99 -23.90 7.80
C ALA A 127 12.46 -23.65 6.36
N ALA A 128 12.98 -24.67 5.66
CA ALA A 128 13.45 -24.56 4.29
C ALA A 128 12.35 -24.72 3.21
N GLU A 129 11.09 -24.96 3.59
CA GLU A 129 10.00 -25.09 2.60
C GLU A 129 9.67 -23.76 1.92
N VAL A 130 9.78 -22.65 2.66
CA VAL A 130 9.52 -21.30 2.16
C VAL A 130 10.73 -20.41 2.48
N ALA A 131 11.36 -19.87 1.45
CA ALA A 131 12.60 -19.12 1.59
C ALA A 131 12.71 -17.95 0.59
N ILE A 132 13.55 -16.97 0.91
CA ILE A 132 13.91 -15.86 0.03
C ILE A 132 15.33 -16.06 -0.47
N ALA A 133 15.48 -16.32 -1.76
CA ALA A 133 16.78 -16.44 -2.42
C ALA A 133 17.43 -15.07 -2.65
N PHE A 134 18.73 -15.01 -2.36
CA PHE A 134 19.59 -13.86 -2.68
C PHE A 134 20.67 -14.22 -3.71
N ALA A 135 20.76 -15.49 -4.12
CA ALA A 135 21.58 -15.93 -5.23
C ALA A 135 20.89 -17.08 -5.98
N ALA A 136 21.12 -17.16 -7.29
CA ALA A 136 20.61 -18.22 -8.15
C ALA A 136 21.66 -18.60 -9.20
N THR A 137 21.99 -19.89 -9.29
CA THR A 137 22.90 -20.44 -10.29
C THR A 137 22.13 -21.41 -11.19
N PRO A 138 22.07 -21.20 -12.52
CA PRO A 138 21.39 -22.12 -13.40
C PRO A 138 22.10 -23.48 -13.43
N VAL A 139 21.31 -24.56 -13.34
CA VAL A 139 21.80 -25.94 -13.48
C VAL A 139 21.59 -26.36 -14.93
N LYS A 140 22.69 -26.39 -15.69
CA LYS A 140 22.66 -26.77 -17.10
C LYS A 140 22.77 -28.29 -17.26
N PRO A 141 22.05 -28.90 -18.23
CA PRO A 141 22.22 -30.31 -18.53
C PRO A 141 23.65 -30.59 -19.03
N MET A 142 24.23 -31.72 -18.64
CA MET A 142 25.52 -32.21 -19.14
C MET A 142 25.38 -32.79 -20.56
N MET A 143 24.93 -31.95 -21.49
CA MET A 143 24.87 -32.26 -22.91
C MET A 143 26.09 -31.66 -23.59
N THR A 144 26.91 -32.51 -24.21
CA THR A 144 28.01 -32.07 -25.07
C THR A 144 27.54 -32.05 -26.53
N GLU A 145 28.10 -31.16 -27.33
CA GLU A 145 27.82 -31.09 -28.76
C GLU A 145 27.99 -32.47 -29.44
N ALA A 146 29.06 -33.19 -29.08
CA ALA A 146 29.35 -34.54 -29.55
C ALA A 146 28.28 -35.60 -29.18
N ARG A 147 27.52 -35.40 -28.09
CA ARG A 147 26.47 -36.32 -27.64
C ARG A 147 25.12 -36.00 -28.30
N CYS A 148 24.83 -34.73 -28.54
CA CYS A 148 23.58 -34.27 -29.14
C CYS A 148 23.55 -34.42 -30.67
N GLN A 149 24.69 -34.25 -31.35
CA GLN A 149 24.81 -34.44 -32.81
C GLN A 149 24.39 -35.85 -33.28
N LYS A 150 24.39 -36.85 -32.39
CA LYS A 150 23.94 -38.22 -32.69
C LYS A 150 22.42 -38.37 -32.78
N CYS A 151 21.64 -37.45 -32.22
CA CYS A 151 20.18 -37.54 -32.13
C CYS A 151 19.46 -36.49 -32.98
N HIS A 152 20.03 -35.28 -33.11
CA HIS A 152 19.44 -34.16 -33.84
C HIS A 152 20.50 -33.11 -34.20
N GLY A 153 20.17 -32.19 -35.12
CA GLY A 153 21.07 -31.11 -35.54
C GLY A 153 21.42 -30.11 -34.42
N PRO A 154 22.49 -29.32 -34.58
CA PRO A 154 22.99 -28.36 -33.58
C PRO A 154 21.97 -27.27 -33.20
N GLU A 155 21.09 -26.89 -34.13
CA GLU A 155 20.02 -25.90 -33.90
C GLU A 155 19.09 -26.30 -32.74
N ILE A 156 18.66 -27.56 -32.72
CA ILE A 156 17.75 -28.10 -31.70
C ILE A 156 18.41 -28.08 -30.31
N TYR A 157 19.68 -28.47 -30.23
CA TYR A 157 20.43 -28.43 -28.97
C TYR A 157 20.70 -27.00 -28.48
N GLN A 158 21.12 -26.10 -29.36
CA GLN A 158 21.36 -24.70 -29.00
C GLN A 158 20.08 -24.03 -28.49
N GLN A 159 18.94 -24.24 -29.14
CA GLN A 159 17.64 -23.78 -28.65
C GLN A 159 17.31 -24.38 -27.29
N SER A 160 17.58 -25.67 -27.08
CA SER A 160 17.37 -26.34 -25.79
C SER A 160 18.30 -25.86 -24.68
N LEU A 161 19.48 -25.32 -24.99
CA LEU A 161 20.37 -24.72 -24.00
C LEU A 161 19.99 -23.28 -23.65
N LYS A 162 19.51 -22.49 -24.63
CA LYS A 162 19.16 -21.08 -24.43
C LYS A 162 18.16 -20.86 -23.30
N GLN A 163 17.19 -21.78 -23.13
CA GLN A 163 16.24 -21.71 -22.01
C GLN A 163 16.90 -21.79 -20.61
N TYR A 164 18.12 -22.31 -20.50
CA TYR A 164 18.91 -22.37 -19.26
C TYR A 164 19.84 -21.15 -19.07
N GLU A 165 19.80 -20.17 -19.99
CA GLU A 165 20.61 -18.95 -19.92
C GLU A 165 19.87 -17.75 -19.30
N ARG A 166 18.57 -17.91 -19.01
CA ARG A 166 17.75 -16.90 -18.36
C ARG A 166 18.31 -16.57 -16.96
N PRO A 167 18.67 -15.32 -16.66
CA PRO A 167 18.99 -14.91 -15.30
C PRO A 167 17.71 -14.83 -14.46
N ALA A 168 17.75 -15.32 -13.22
CA ALA A 168 16.66 -15.14 -12.27
C ALA A 168 16.77 -13.76 -11.60
N GLN A 169 15.66 -13.03 -11.47
CA GLN A 169 15.66 -11.76 -10.74
C GLN A 169 15.57 -12.01 -9.22
N LEU A 170 16.33 -11.22 -8.47
CA LEU A 170 16.50 -11.36 -7.03
C LEU A 170 16.01 -10.09 -6.30
N PRO A 171 15.59 -10.20 -5.03
CA PRO A 171 15.41 -11.44 -4.28
C PRO A 171 14.23 -12.27 -4.80
N LYS A 172 14.24 -13.61 -4.62
CA LYS A 172 13.21 -14.51 -5.17
C LYS A 172 12.53 -15.32 -4.07
N LEU A 173 11.20 -15.36 -4.05
CA LEU A 173 10.43 -16.26 -3.19
C LEU A 173 10.49 -17.69 -3.75
N LEU A 174 10.87 -18.63 -2.90
CA LEU A 174 10.91 -20.07 -3.19
C LEU A 174 9.88 -20.79 -2.32
N ILE A 175 9.09 -21.67 -2.91
CA ILE A 175 8.15 -22.56 -2.20
C ILE A 175 8.37 -23.98 -2.71
N ARG A 176 9.02 -24.81 -1.90
CA ARG A 176 9.47 -26.16 -2.29
C ARG A 176 8.35 -27.20 -2.24
N SER A 177 7.34 -26.97 -1.41
CA SER A 177 6.19 -27.86 -1.24
C SER A 177 5.20 -27.80 -2.41
N ASP A 178 5.30 -26.79 -3.28
CA ASP A 178 4.49 -26.65 -4.47
C ASP A 178 5.01 -27.53 -5.60
N PHE A 179 4.08 -28.13 -6.34
CA PHE A 179 4.41 -28.85 -7.57
C PHE A 179 4.66 -27.90 -8.75
N TYR A 180 3.88 -26.82 -8.83
CA TYR A 180 4.05 -25.78 -9.85
C TYR A 180 4.58 -24.49 -9.24
N THR A 181 5.49 -23.82 -9.94
CA THR A 181 6.20 -22.64 -9.42
C THR A 181 5.44 -21.32 -9.60
N ASP A 182 4.12 -21.34 -9.84
CA ASP A 182 3.27 -20.16 -10.01
C ASP A 182 3.44 -19.12 -8.89
N ARG A 183 3.69 -19.59 -7.66
CA ARG A 183 3.90 -18.76 -6.47
C ARG A 183 5.35 -18.34 -6.22
N CYS A 184 6.32 -18.88 -6.97
CA CYS A 184 7.73 -18.51 -6.81
C CYS A 184 7.99 -17.18 -7.53
N LEU A 185 7.87 -16.07 -6.79
CA LEU A 185 8.01 -14.72 -7.35
C LEU A 185 9.47 -14.28 -7.43
N GLU A 186 9.88 -13.75 -8.59
CA GLU A 186 11.18 -13.10 -8.77
C GLU A 186 11.10 -11.61 -8.50
N GLY A 187 12.20 -10.99 -8.05
CA GLY A 187 12.21 -9.55 -7.77
C GLY A 187 11.21 -9.17 -6.67
N VAL A 188 11.17 -9.94 -5.59
CA VAL A 188 10.33 -9.66 -4.41
C VAL A 188 10.64 -8.25 -3.90
N SER A 189 9.63 -7.40 -3.84
CA SER A 189 9.74 -6.00 -3.42
C SER A 189 9.15 -5.77 -2.04
N ARG A 190 8.10 -6.53 -1.67
CA ARG A 190 7.37 -6.33 -0.43
C ARG A 190 6.78 -7.63 0.12
N ILE A 191 6.91 -7.82 1.42
CA ILE A 191 6.27 -8.87 2.20
C ILE A 191 5.43 -8.18 3.29
N GLU A 192 4.16 -8.53 3.38
CA GLU A 192 3.21 -7.94 4.33
C GLU A 192 2.60 -9.04 5.18
N VAL A 193 2.68 -8.89 6.50
CA VAL A 193 1.93 -9.71 7.46
C VAL A 193 0.55 -9.09 7.65
N ILE A 194 -0.49 -9.85 7.39
CA ILE A 194 -1.88 -9.40 7.36
C ILE A 194 -2.68 -10.16 8.41
N ASP A 195 -3.29 -9.41 9.33
CA ASP A 195 -4.40 -9.87 10.16
C ASP A 195 -5.71 -9.46 9.49
N LEU A 196 -6.65 -10.40 9.38
CA LEU A 196 -7.91 -10.22 8.67
C LEU A 196 -9.00 -9.55 9.50
N TYR A 197 -8.89 -9.53 10.83
CA TYR A 197 -9.94 -9.05 11.75
C TYR A 197 -11.34 -9.57 11.38
N PRO A 198 -11.53 -10.90 11.19
CA PRO A 198 -12.83 -11.41 10.78
C PRO A 198 -13.87 -11.06 11.85
N ASP A 199 -15.08 -10.66 11.44
CA ASP A 199 -16.21 -10.44 12.34
C ASP A 199 -16.70 -11.79 12.90
N LEU A 200 -15.97 -12.27 13.90
CA LEU A 200 -16.14 -13.54 14.58
C LEU A 200 -16.03 -13.30 16.08
N LYS A 201 -17.12 -13.60 16.79
CA LYS A 201 -17.14 -13.58 18.25
C LYS A 201 -16.33 -14.76 18.78
N VAL A 202 -15.47 -14.49 19.77
CA VAL A 202 -14.74 -15.53 20.50
C VAL A 202 -15.47 -15.80 21.80
N GLU A 203 -16.03 -17.00 21.93
CA GLU A 203 -16.75 -17.44 23.11
C GLU A 203 -16.23 -18.81 23.54
N ARG A 204 -15.19 -18.84 24.37
CA ARG A 204 -14.51 -20.08 24.81
C ARG A 204 -15.42 -21.08 25.55
N LYS A 205 -16.61 -20.65 25.99
CA LYS A 205 -17.62 -21.49 26.65
C LYS A 205 -18.68 -22.02 25.68
N ALA A 206 -18.70 -21.55 24.43
CA ALA A 206 -19.65 -21.99 23.44
C ALA A 206 -19.52 -23.51 23.24
N LYS A 207 -20.66 -24.17 23.05
CA LYS A 207 -20.68 -25.59 22.76
C LYS A 207 -20.14 -25.80 21.35
N LEU A 208 -19.12 -26.64 21.22
CA LEU A 208 -18.60 -27.07 19.92
C LEU A 208 -19.55 -28.09 19.27
N ASP A 209 -20.66 -27.60 18.74
CA ASP A 209 -21.70 -28.40 18.09
C ASP A 209 -22.03 -27.77 16.73
N SER A 210 -21.55 -28.41 15.66
CA SER A 210 -21.84 -28.04 14.28
C SER A 210 -22.11 -29.31 13.48
N ARG A 211 -23.26 -29.36 12.80
CA ARG A 211 -23.71 -30.51 11.99
C ARG A 211 -23.67 -30.23 10.49
N GLU A 212 -23.60 -28.96 10.14
CA GLU A 212 -23.51 -28.45 8.77
C GLU A 212 -22.61 -27.22 8.80
N PHE A 213 -21.95 -26.93 7.68
CA PHE A 213 -21.12 -25.73 7.54
C PHE A 213 -21.41 -25.04 6.22
N ARG A 214 -20.97 -23.79 6.12
CA ARG A 214 -21.13 -22.99 4.90
C ARG A 214 -19.78 -22.66 4.28
N VAL A 215 -19.75 -22.62 2.95
CA VAL A 215 -18.66 -22.05 2.16
C VAL A 215 -19.18 -20.75 1.54
N ASN A 216 -18.58 -19.62 1.89
CA ASN A 216 -19.03 -18.28 1.46
C ASN A 216 -17.84 -17.33 1.22
N GLY A 217 -18.12 -16.04 1.03
CA GLY A 217 -17.12 -15.00 0.80
C GLY A 217 -16.85 -14.79 -0.69
N ALA A 218 -15.58 -14.71 -1.09
CA ALA A 218 -15.12 -14.47 -2.46
C ALA A 218 -15.26 -15.71 -3.37
N VAL A 219 -16.47 -16.26 -3.45
CA VAL A 219 -16.86 -17.45 -4.21
C VAL A 219 -17.97 -17.12 -5.21
N ALA A 220 -18.01 -17.80 -6.36
CA ALA A 220 -19.10 -17.59 -7.32
C ALA A 220 -20.40 -18.31 -6.89
N LYS A 221 -20.28 -19.39 -6.11
CA LYS A 221 -21.43 -20.15 -5.58
C LYS A 221 -21.23 -20.49 -4.11
N GLU A 222 -22.06 -19.90 -3.25
CA GLU A 222 -22.10 -20.29 -1.84
C GLU A 222 -22.60 -21.74 -1.69
N LEU A 223 -21.99 -22.48 -0.76
CA LEU A 223 -22.36 -23.86 -0.47
C LEU A 223 -22.85 -23.99 0.96
N LYS A 224 -23.82 -24.88 1.16
CA LYS A 224 -24.28 -25.34 2.46
C LYS A 224 -24.15 -26.85 2.50
N ILE A 225 -23.29 -27.38 3.37
CA ILE A 225 -22.89 -28.78 3.37
C ILE A 225 -23.28 -29.44 4.69
N SER A 226 -24.15 -30.44 4.61
CA SER A 226 -24.59 -31.28 5.73
C SER A 226 -24.14 -32.75 5.60
N SER A 227 -23.61 -33.15 4.44
CA SER A 227 -23.10 -34.49 4.16
C SER A 227 -21.90 -34.45 3.20
N LEU A 228 -20.93 -35.33 3.42
CA LEU A 228 -19.74 -35.51 2.58
C LEU A 228 -19.84 -36.71 1.61
N LYS A 229 -20.96 -37.44 1.60
CA LYS A 229 -21.12 -38.72 0.87
C LYS A 229 -20.79 -38.64 -0.63
N GLU A 230 -21.17 -37.54 -1.27
CA GLU A 230 -21.01 -37.33 -2.72
C GLU A 230 -19.57 -37.01 -3.14
N TYR A 231 -18.66 -36.82 -2.18
CA TYR A 231 -17.27 -36.47 -2.46
C TYR A 231 -16.34 -37.68 -2.38
N PRO A 232 -15.23 -37.67 -3.13
CA PRO A 232 -14.22 -38.71 -3.02
C PRO A 232 -13.57 -38.67 -1.65
N HIS A 233 -13.72 -39.77 -0.91
CA HIS A 233 -13.12 -39.91 0.41
C HIS A 233 -11.67 -40.37 0.33
N MET A 234 -10.90 -39.99 1.33
CA MET A 234 -9.53 -40.43 1.52
C MET A 234 -9.27 -40.71 3.00
N GLU A 235 -8.19 -41.45 3.26
CA GLU A 235 -7.74 -41.77 4.61
C GLU A 235 -6.28 -41.41 4.77
N MET A 236 -5.94 -40.81 5.91
CA MET A 236 -4.56 -40.43 6.23
C MET A 236 -4.25 -40.75 7.69
N GLN A 237 -2.98 -41.08 7.95
CA GLN A 237 -2.46 -41.12 9.30
C GLN A 237 -1.88 -39.76 9.67
N LYS A 238 -2.12 -39.30 10.90
CA LYS A 238 -1.55 -38.06 11.45
C LYS A 238 -0.92 -38.34 12.81
N LYS A 239 0.27 -37.79 13.01
CA LYS A 239 0.89 -37.64 14.34
C LYS A 239 0.23 -36.44 15.01
N VAL A 240 -0.51 -36.67 16.09
CA VAL A 240 -1.21 -35.60 16.82
C VAL A 240 -0.22 -35.02 17.83
N VAL A 241 0.23 -33.79 17.61
CA VAL A 241 1.26 -33.12 18.42
C VAL A 241 0.80 -31.69 18.70
N GLY A 242 0.39 -31.41 19.94
CA GLY A 242 -0.07 -30.09 20.31
C GLY A 242 1.06 -29.15 20.69
N VAL A 243 0.95 -27.87 20.31
CA VAL A 243 1.89 -26.83 20.71
C VAL A 243 1.86 -26.71 22.24
N HIS A 244 3.00 -26.95 22.88
CA HIS A 244 3.16 -27.06 24.34
C HIS A 244 2.39 -28.22 25.02
N MET A 245 1.64 -29.04 24.28
CA MET A 245 0.88 -30.16 24.84
C MET A 245 1.53 -31.53 24.59
N GLY A 246 2.45 -31.61 23.62
CA GLY A 246 3.21 -32.82 23.32
C GLY A 246 2.47 -33.79 22.41
N TYR A 247 2.91 -35.04 22.39
CA TYR A 247 2.38 -36.08 21.50
C TYR A 247 1.14 -36.77 22.08
N HIS A 248 0.07 -36.85 21.29
CA HIS A 248 -1.23 -37.43 21.67
C HIS A 248 -1.58 -38.70 20.90
N GLY A 249 -0.67 -39.21 20.06
CA GLY A 249 -0.83 -40.50 19.39
C GLY A 249 -0.83 -40.41 17.87
N LEU A 250 -0.92 -41.58 17.25
CA LEU A 250 -1.07 -41.75 15.81
C LEU A 250 -2.53 -42.04 15.51
N HIS A 251 -3.18 -41.14 14.79
CA HIS A 251 -4.59 -41.22 14.46
C HIS A 251 -4.78 -41.52 12.97
N ARG A 252 -5.81 -42.28 12.63
CA ARG A 252 -6.23 -42.55 11.25
C ARG A 252 -7.55 -41.83 10.99
N TYR A 253 -7.48 -40.74 10.24
CA TYR A 253 -8.64 -39.95 9.84
C TYR A 253 -9.18 -40.40 8.49
N ARG A 254 -10.50 -40.39 8.34
CA ARG A 254 -11.20 -40.55 7.05
C ARG A 254 -12.07 -39.33 6.80
N GLY A 255 -12.00 -38.79 5.58
CA GLY A 255 -12.67 -37.56 5.22
C GLY A 255 -12.55 -37.22 3.74
N VAL A 256 -12.80 -35.95 3.43
CA VAL A 256 -12.77 -35.40 2.07
C VAL A 256 -11.74 -34.28 2.00
N SER A 257 -10.99 -34.22 0.90
CA SER A 257 -10.06 -33.12 0.64
C SER A 257 -10.79 -31.77 0.65
N LEU A 258 -10.28 -30.81 1.43
CA LEU A 258 -10.83 -29.46 1.49
C LEU A 258 -10.84 -28.79 0.11
N ALA A 259 -9.78 -28.99 -0.68
CA ALA A 259 -9.69 -28.48 -2.05
C ALA A 259 -10.86 -28.97 -2.92
N LYS A 260 -11.28 -30.23 -2.78
CA LYS A 260 -12.42 -30.80 -3.54
C LYS A 260 -13.77 -30.19 -3.17
N ILE A 261 -13.93 -29.74 -1.93
CA ILE A 261 -15.13 -29.03 -1.50
C ILE A 261 -15.13 -27.61 -2.08
N LEU A 262 -13.98 -26.94 -2.03
CA LEU A 262 -13.82 -25.60 -2.57
C LEU A 262 -13.96 -25.54 -4.09
N GLU A 263 -13.58 -26.58 -4.84
CA GLU A 263 -13.81 -26.67 -6.29
C GLU A 263 -15.31 -26.52 -6.65
N GLN A 264 -16.24 -27.00 -5.81
CA GLN A 264 -17.68 -26.88 -6.06
C GLN A 264 -18.24 -25.46 -5.84
N ALA A 265 -17.53 -24.63 -5.07
CA ALA A 265 -17.94 -23.26 -4.79
C ALA A 265 -17.52 -22.28 -5.91
N ASP A 266 -16.83 -22.78 -6.94
CA ASP A 266 -16.26 -22.00 -8.04
C ASP A 266 -15.53 -20.75 -7.50
N ILE A 267 -14.47 -21.03 -6.76
CA ILE A 267 -13.66 -20.02 -6.07
C ILE A 267 -12.73 -19.25 -7.02
N GLY A 268 -12.74 -19.59 -8.31
CA GLY A 268 -11.72 -19.19 -9.26
C GLY A 268 -10.33 -19.65 -8.85
N ASN A 269 -9.30 -19.09 -9.48
CA ASN A 269 -7.92 -19.47 -9.22
C ASN A 269 -7.06 -18.22 -9.07
N ALA A 270 -7.09 -17.63 -7.87
CA ALA A 270 -6.32 -16.44 -7.55
C ALA A 270 -5.26 -16.77 -6.50
N LEU A 271 -4.00 -16.48 -6.82
CA LEU A 271 -2.85 -16.66 -5.91
C LEU A 271 -2.92 -15.74 -4.68
N THR A 272 -3.85 -14.78 -4.67
CA THR A 272 -4.12 -13.82 -3.59
C THR A 272 -5.23 -14.25 -2.64
N LYS A 273 -5.90 -15.38 -2.89
CA LYS A 273 -7.01 -15.83 -2.04
C LYS A 273 -6.55 -16.81 -0.96
N ALA A 274 -7.28 -16.80 0.15
CA ALA A 274 -7.15 -17.74 1.25
C ALA A 274 -8.53 -18.15 1.76
N VAL A 275 -8.56 -19.15 2.64
CA VAL A 275 -9.77 -19.55 3.37
C VAL A 275 -9.53 -19.40 4.87
N VAL A 276 -10.46 -18.74 5.54
CA VAL A 276 -10.56 -18.72 7.01
C VAL A 276 -11.60 -19.75 7.40
N ILE A 277 -11.18 -20.75 8.16
CA ILE A 277 -12.08 -21.78 8.66
C ILE A 277 -12.26 -21.56 10.15
N SER A 278 -13.50 -21.56 10.62
CA SER A 278 -13.82 -21.28 12.02
C SER A 278 -14.78 -22.27 12.65
N ALA A 279 -14.69 -22.37 13.97
CA ALA A 279 -15.58 -23.10 14.85
C ALA A 279 -16.55 -22.17 15.59
N PRO A 280 -17.63 -22.72 16.20
CA PRO A 280 -18.64 -21.92 16.92
C PRO A 280 -18.11 -21.11 18.11
N ASP A 281 -16.97 -21.50 18.69
CA ASP A 281 -16.32 -20.79 19.81
C ASP A 281 -15.39 -19.65 19.34
N GLY A 282 -15.28 -19.44 18.02
CA GLY A 282 -14.41 -18.46 17.39
C GLY A 282 -12.98 -18.96 17.12
N TYR A 283 -12.66 -20.23 17.45
CA TYR A 283 -11.38 -20.82 17.05
C TYR A 283 -11.30 -20.90 15.53
N ARG A 284 -10.13 -20.55 14.96
CA ARG A 284 -9.99 -20.42 13.51
C ARG A 284 -8.56 -20.61 13.03
N ALA A 285 -8.41 -20.97 11.77
CA ALA A 285 -7.13 -21.06 11.08
C ALA A 285 -7.29 -20.61 9.62
N LEU A 286 -6.21 -20.10 9.04
CA LEU A 286 -6.13 -19.67 7.65
C LEU A 286 -5.29 -20.64 6.82
N PHE A 287 -5.74 -20.89 5.59
CA PHE A 287 -5.04 -21.68 4.56
C PHE A 287 -5.02 -20.89 3.25
N SER A 288 -3.87 -20.74 2.62
CA SER A 288 -3.80 -20.08 1.32
C SER A 288 -4.38 -21.01 0.25
N LEU A 289 -4.99 -20.48 -0.82
CA LEU A 289 -5.40 -21.34 -1.93
C LEU A 289 -4.20 -21.98 -2.62
N GLY A 290 -3.05 -21.29 -2.62
CA GLY A 290 -1.80 -21.85 -3.09
C GLY A 290 -1.46 -23.16 -2.38
N GLU A 291 -1.49 -23.15 -1.05
CA GLU A 291 -1.28 -24.32 -0.19
C GLU A 291 -2.17 -25.47 -0.64
N LEU A 292 -3.47 -25.24 -0.72
CA LEU A 292 -4.49 -26.27 -0.97
C LEU A 292 -4.43 -26.87 -2.37
N PHE A 293 -4.08 -26.07 -3.38
CA PHE A 293 -4.23 -26.45 -4.80
C PHE A 293 -2.92 -26.78 -5.51
N LEU A 294 -1.81 -26.13 -5.12
CA LEU A 294 -0.51 -26.26 -5.78
C LEU A 294 0.41 -27.29 -5.13
N SER A 295 0.14 -27.68 -3.88
CA SER A 295 0.90 -28.72 -3.17
C SER A 295 0.14 -30.05 -3.10
N TYR A 296 0.86 -31.16 -3.29
CA TYR A 296 0.33 -32.50 -3.00
C TYR A 296 0.02 -32.69 -1.50
N GLN A 297 0.75 -32.00 -0.62
CA GLN A 297 0.50 -32.02 0.82
C GLN A 297 -0.79 -31.27 1.14
N GLY A 298 -0.99 -30.09 0.55
CA GLY A 298 -2.21 -29.30 0.75
C GLY A 298 -3.48 -29.98 0.24
N ARG A 299 -3.39 -30.75 -0.85
CA ARG A 299 -4.52 -31.58 -1.32
C ARG A 299 -4.95 -32.66 -0.31
N ARG A 300 -4.10 -32.99 0.66
CA ARG A 300 -4.39 -33.93 1.76
C ARG A 300 -4.97 -33.26 3.01
N ILE A 301 -5.08 -31.94 3.05
CA ILE A 301 -5.82 -31.22 4.09
C ILE A 301 -7.30 -31.54 3.92
N MET A 302 -7.95 -32.00 4.99
CA MET A 302 -9.25 -32.64 4.88
C MET A 302 -10.28 -32.18 5.88
N LEU A 303 -11.53 -32.27 5.47
CA LEU A 303 -12.68 -32.36 6.37
C LEU A 303 -12.89 -33.83 6.74
N ALA A 304 -12.41 -34.20 7.93
CA ALA A 304 -12.59 -35.52 8.51
C ALA A 304 -13.99 -35.69 9.09
N GLU A 305 -14.56 -36.89 8.93
CA GLU A 305 -15.83 -37.32 9.53
C GLU A 305 -15.65 -38.54 10.46
N SER A 306 -14.46 -39.13 10.49
CA SER A 306 -14.12 -40.20 11.44
C SER A 306 -12.65 -40.15 11.87
N ASP A 307 -12.39 -40.68 13.07
CA ASP A 307 -11.08 -40.83 13.68
C ASP A 307 -10.95 -42.25 14.25
N ASN A 308 -9.91 -42.98 13.83
CA ASN A 308 -9.65 -44.37 14.21
C ASN A 308 -10.88 -45.27 14.00
N GLY A 309 -11.58 -45.06 12.88
CA GLY A 309 -12.78 -45.80 12.49
C GLY A 309 -14.07 -45.41 13.23
N LYS A 310 -14.02 -44.45 14.15
CA LYS A 310 -15.20 -43.96 14.88
C LYS A 310 -15.71 -42.65 14.28
N THR A 311 -17.02 -42.54 14.06
CA THR A 311 -17.66 -41.30 13.60
C THR A 311 -17.41 -40.14 14.56
N LEU A 312 -17.15 -38.95 14.03
CA LEU A 312 -16.98 -37.72 14.82
C LEU A 312 -18.32 -37.12 15.27
N ASP A 313 -19.42 -37.46 14.61
CA ASP A 313 -20.76 -37.00 14.98
C ASP A 313 -21.12 -37.41 16.43
N GLY A 314 -21.47 -36.43 17.26
CA GLY A 314 -21.74 -36.64 18.69
C GLY A 314 -20.50 -36.82 19.58
N GLN A 315 -19.28 -36.74 19.05
CA GLN A 315 -18.05 -36.69 19.85
C GLN A 315 -17.73 -35.25 20.31
N ARG A 316 -16.63 -35.08 21.04
CA ARG A 316 -16.11 -33.76 21.44
C ARG A 316 -15.74 -32.96 20.19
N GLY A 317 -16.48 -31.88 19.90
CA GLY A 317 -16.34 -31.15 18.64
C GLY A 317 -17.22 -31.75 17.55
N GLY A 318 -17.87 -30.90 16.76
CA GLY A 318 -18.94 -31.22 15.81
C GLY A 318 -18.62 -32.29 14.75
N LYS A 319 -19.57 -32.47 13.83
CA LYS A 319 -19.59 -33.57 12.85
C LYS A 319 -18.36 -33.63 11.94
N TYR A 320 -17.76 -32.47 11.65
CA TYR A 320 -16.62 -32.35 10.76
C TYR A 320 -15.45 -31.63 11.43
N ARG A 321 -14.24 -32.12 11.16
CA ARG A 321 -13.00 -31.51 11.63
C ARG A 321 -12.06 -31.17 10.48
N ILE A 322 -11.39 -30.01 10.55
CA ILE A 322 -10.22 -29.79 9.72
C ILE A 322 -9.06 -30.56 10.32
N ILE A 323 -8.41 -31.37 9.49
CA ILE A 323 -7.19 -32.09 9.82
C ILE A 323 -6.11 -31.72 8.81
N VAL A 324 -4.96 -31.29 9.33
CA VAL A 324 -3.75 -31.04 8.54
C VAL A 324 -2.72 -32.13 8.82
N PRO A 325 -2.57 -33.17 7.97
CA PRO A 325 -1.77 -34.36 8.33
C PRO A 325 -0.25 -34.14 8.35
N GLU A 326 0.24 -33.20 7.54
CA GLU A 326 1.68 -33.05 7.24
C GLU A 326 2.37 -31.99 8.11
N GLU A 327 1.63 -31.28 8.95
CA GLU A 327 2.21 -30.31 9.88
C GLU A 327 2.97 -30.98 11.02
N LEU A 328 3.97 -30.26 11.53
CA LEU A 328 4.74 -30.68 12.70
C LEU A 328 3.94 -30.59 14.00
N VAL A 329 2.85 -29.81 14.01
CA VAL A 329 1.94 -29.60 15.15
C VAL A 329 0.48 -29.56 14.67
N ASP A 330 -0.49 -29.67 15.57
CA ASP A 330 -1.92 -29.76 15.23
C ASP A 330 -2.75 -28.51 15.55
N ASP A 331 -2.09 -27.38 15.83
CA ASP A 331 -2.77 -26.13 16.20
C ASP A 331 -3.72 -25.60 15.10
N ARG A 332 -3.54 -25.96 13.83
CA ARG A 332 -4.47 -25.61 12.74
C ARG A 332 -5.63 -26.60 12.55
N ASP A 333 -5.70 -27.67 13.35
CA ASP A 333 -6.87 -28.54 13.34
C ASP A 333 -8.06 -27.84 14.00
N ILE A 334 -9.25 -28.00 13.40
CA ILE A 334 -10.49 -27.35 13.87
C ILE A 334 -11.47 -28.43 14.25
N LEU A 335 -11.86 -28.49 15.52
CA LEU A 335 -12.63 -29.59 16.09
C LEU A 335 -14.12 -29.58 15.72
N ALA A 336 -14.66 -28.45 15.26
CA ALA A 336 -16.06 -28.31 14.88
C ALA A 336 -16.19 -27.26 13.78
N VAL A 337 -16.20 -27.66 12.52
CA VAL A 337 -16.25 -26.70 11.40
C VAL A 337 -17.65 -26.11 11.28
N ASP A 338 -17.74 -24.78 11.33
CA ASP A 338 -19.00 -24.03 11.20
C ASP A 338 -19.01 -23.17 9.93
N ARG A 339 -17.91 -22.45 9.67
CA ARG A 339 -17.77 -21.56 8.52
C ARG A 339 -16.43 -21.78 7.81
N ILE A 340 -16.47 -21.77 6.47
CA ILE A 340 -15.31 -21.70 5.58
C ILE A 340 -15.50 -20.46 4.72
N GLU A 341 -14.80 -19.39 5.06
CA GLU A 341 -14.92 -18.11 4.37
C GLU A 341 -13.73 -17.91 3.45
N VAL A 342 -14.00 -17.80 2.15
CA VAL A 342 -12.97 -17.48 1.15
C VAL A 342 -12.76 -15.97 1.14
N VAL A 343 -11.53 -15.54 1.33
CA VAL A 343 -11.15 -14.12 1.34
C VAL A 343 -10.16 -13.85 0.21
N ASP A 344 -10.30 -12.70 -0.46
CA ASP A 344 -9.31 -12.21 -1.41
C ASP A 344 -8.45 -11.15 -0.72
N LEU A 345 -7.16 -11.42 -0.60
CA LEU A 345 -6.19 -10.54 0.04
C LEU A 345 -5.50 -9.63 -0.98
N LYS A 346 -6.02 -9.51 -2.20
CA LYS A 346 -5.61 -8.44 -3.11
C LYS A 346 -5.94 -7.10 -2.43
N PRO A 347 -4.96 -6.19 -2.25
CA PRO A 347 -5.25 -4.89 -1.68
C PRO A 347 -6.26 -4.18 -2.55
N THR A 348 -7.30 -3.62 -1.93
CA THR A 348 -8.24 -2.75 -2.63
C THR A 348 -7.49 -1.50 -3.05
N PRO A 349 -7.34 -1.23 -4.35
CA PRO A 349 -6.66 -0.02 -4.80
C PRO A 349 -7.43 1.20 -4.30
N LYS A 350 -6.67 2.22 -3.87
CA LYS A 350 -7.23 3.44 -3.31
C LYS A 350 -6.95 4.64 -4.20
N ILE A 351 -7.76 5.67 -3.99
CA ILE A 351 -7.49 7.02 -4.47
C ILE A 351 -6.95 7.83 -3.29
N SER A 352 -5.67 8.14 -3.33
CA SER A 352 -5.03 9.04 -2.36
C SER A 352 -5.21 10.47 -2.84
N ILE A 353 -6.03 11.25 -2.15
CA ILE A 353 -6.15 12.70 -2.33
C ILE A 353 -5.01 13.35 -1.57
N ILE A 354 -4.02 13.88 -2.28
CA ILE A 354 -2.75 14.33 -1.71
C ILE A 354 -2.60 15.84 -1.92
N GLY A 355 -2.49 16.59 -0.82
CA GLY A 355 -2.04 17.98 -0.88
C GLY A 355 -0.53 18.04 -1.08
N VAL A 356 -0.06 18.80 -2.07
CA VAL A 356 1.39 18.94 -2.34
C VAL A 356 2.03 20.12 -1.60
N GLY A 357 1.27 20.84 -0.79
CA GLY A 357 1.71 22.09 -0.18
C GLY A 357 1.37 23.31 -1.05
N PRO A 358 1.70 24.54 -0.60
CA PRO A 358 1.21 25.76 -1.24
C PRO A 358 2.05 26.23 -2.43
N GLY A 359 3.20 25.61 -2.68
CA GLY A 359 4.14 26.09 -3.68
C GLY A 359 5.37 25.21 -3.80
N ASP A 360 6.41 25.55 -3.06
CA ASP A 360 7.72 24.91 -3.16
C ASP A 360 7.70 23.46 -2.71
N THR A 361 8.58 22.68 -3.34
CA THR A 361 8.58 21.23 -3.20
C THR A 361 9.03 20.74 -1.84
N ASP A 362 9.73 21.57 -1.07
CA ASP A 362 10.18 21.27 0.29
C ASP A 362 9.08 21.44 1.36
N LEU A 363 7.95 22.05 0.99
CA LEU A 363 6.76 22.18 1.84
C LEU A 363 5.81 20.97 1.72
N ILE A 364 6.15 19.96 0.93
CA ILE A 364 5.42 18.69 0.85
C ILE A 364 5.66 17.85 2.12
N THR A 365 4.65 17.09 2.55
CA THR A 365 4.77 16.20 3.70
C THR A 365 5.46 14.89 3.33
N LEU A 366 6.13 14.25 4.31
CA LEU A 366 6.67 12.89 4.11
C LEU A 366 5.58 11.87 3.80
N GLU A 367 4.37 12.07 4.33
CA GLU A 367 3.22 11.21 4.06
C GLU A 367 2.75 11.35 2.61
N ALA A 368 2.73 12.57 2.06
CA ALA A 368 2.43 12.81 0.65
C ALA A 368 3.46 12.13 -0.27
N ILE A 369 4.75 12.21 0.06
CA ILE A 369 5.81 11.49 -0.67
C ILE A 369 5.58 9.97 -0.59
N ALA A 370 5.28 9.43 0.59
CA ALA A 370 5.00 8.01 0.75
C ALA A 370 3.76 7.55 -0.02
N ALA A 371 2.69 8.35 -0.06
CA ALA A 371 1.50 8.07 -0.83
C ALA A 371 1.75 8.13 -2.35
N LEU A 372 2.51 9.14 -2.82
CA LEU A 372 2.98 9.23 -4.21
C LEU A 372 3.82 8.02 -4.63
N ALA A 373 4.62 7.46 -3.72
CA ALA A 373 5.41 6.26 -3.98
C ALA A 373 4.57 4.99 -4.10
N ARG A 374 3.41 4.91 -3.43
CA ARG A 374 2.46 3.79 -3.54
C ARG A 374 1.54 3.87 -4.77
N ALA A 375 1.42 5.05 -5.37
CA ALA A 375 0.54 5.29 -6.51
C ALA A 375 1.14 4.78 -7.81
N ASP A 376 0.30 4.20 -8.67
CA ASP A 376 0.69 3.70 -9.99
C ASP A 376 0.38 4.72 -11.09
N VAL A 377 -0.65 5.56 -10.89
CA VAL A 377 -1.09 6.61 -11.82
C VAL A 377 -1.44 7.88 -11.07
N VAL A 378 -1.40 9.01 -11.78
CA VAL A 378 -1.57 10.35 -11.21
C VAL A 378 -2.73 11.10 -11.88
N VAL A 379 -3.53 11.80 -11.09
CA VAL A 379 -4.47 12.84 -11.52
C VAL A 379 -3.94 14.14 -10.94
N ALA A 380 -3.41 15.02 -11.78
CA ALA A 380 -2.75 16.22 -11.30
C ALA A 380 -2.80 17.35 -12.33
N PRO A 381 -2.87 18.61 -11.87
CA PRO A 381 -2.66 19.78 -12.70
C PRO A 381 -1.30 19.80 -13.39
N ASP A 382 -1.21 20.34 -14.61
CA ASP A 382 0.03 20.36 -15.39
C ASP A 382 1.19 21.08 -14.66
N ASP A 383 0.88 22.10 -13.86
CA ASP A 383 1.86 22.86 -13.07
C ASP A 383 2.38 22.07 -11.87
N ILE A 384 1.52 21.29 -11.18
CA ILE A 384 1.96 20.33 -10.16
C ILE A 384 2.85 19.26 -10.80
N VAL A 385 2.45 18.69 -11.95
CA VAL A 385 3.24 17.68 -12.65
C VAL A 385 4.64 18.20 -12.96
N LYS A 386 4.74 19.43 -13.47
CA LYS A 386 6.03 20.06 -13.79
C LYS A 386 6.86 20.34 -12.54
N ARG A 387 6.26 20.92 -11.50
CA ARG A 387 7.00 21.34 -10.30
C ARG A 387 7.47 20.15 -9.45
N PHE A 388 6.64 19.10 -9.35
CA PHE A 388 6.91 17.93 -8.52
C PHE A 388 7.42 16.73 -9.32
N ALA A 389 7.88 16.93 -10.56
CA ALA A 389 8.31 15.86 -11.48
C ALA A 389 9.26 14.84 -10.84
N THR A 390 10.21 15.31 -10.01
CA THR A 390 11.17 14.47 -9.27
C THR A 390 10.48 13.42 -8.38
N TYR A 391 9.35 13.75 -7.75
CA TYR A 391 8.60 12.82 -6.89
C TYR A 391 7.64 11.93 -7.68
N LEU A 392 7.18 12.41 -8.84
CA LEU A 392 6.24 11.67 -9.68
C LEU A 392 6.96 10.57 -10.48
N GLY A 393 8.16 10.83 -10.99
CA GLY A 393 8.86 9.94 -11.91
C GLY A 393 8.07 9.75 -13.20
N ASP A 394 8.11 8.55 -13.78
CA ASP A 394 7.46 8.23 -15.06
C ASP A 394 5.99 7.80 -14.92
N LYS A 395 5.34 8.10 -13.79
CA LYS A 395 3.96 7.68 -13.54
C LYS A 395 3.00 8.30 -14.57
N PRO A 396 2.11 7.51 -15.20
CA PRO A 396 1.14 8.03 -16.15
C PRO A 396 0.18 9.05 -15.51
N VAL A 397 0.02 10.20 -16.15
CA VAL A 397 -0.97 11.21 -15.77
C VAL A 397 -2.28 10.98 -16.53
N LEU A 398 -3.38 10.77 -15.80
CA LEU A 398 -4.69 10.43 -16.38
C LEU A 398 -5.40 11.64 -17.02
N PHE A 399 -5.40 12.77 -16.31
CA PHE A 399 -5.94 14.07 -16.72
C PHE A 399 -5.63 15.16 -15.69
N ASP A 400 -5.82 16.43 -16.10
CA ASP A 400 -5.73 17.62 -15.25
C ASP A 400 -7.11 17.95 -14.63
N PRO A 401 -7.27 17.87 -13.30
CA PRO A 401 -8.54 18.11 -12.62
C PRO A 401 -8.92 19.60 -12.49
N LEU A 402 -7.96 20.54 -12.54
CA LEU A 402 -8.26 21.98 -12.47
C LEU A 402 -9.02 22.45 -13.71
N LYS A 403 -8.74 21.86 -14.87
CA LYS A 403 -9.47 22.11 -16.12
C LYS A 403 -10.96 21.75 -16.01
N LEU A 404 -11.32 20.90 -15.04
CA LEU A 404 -12.69 20.43 -14.81
C LEU A 404 -13.40 21.18 -13.67
N ILE A 405 -12.87 22.31 -13.18
CA ILE A 405 -13.60 23.18 -12.26
C ILE A 405 -14.49 24.14 -13.06
N LYS A 406 -15.79 24.24 -12.73
CA LYS A 406 -16.79 25.03 -13.48
C LYS A 406 -16.29 26.43 -13.90
N HIS A 407 -15.70 27.19 -12.97
CA HIS A 407 -15.23 28.55 -13.26
C HIS A 407 -14.00 28.56 -14.20
N MET A 408 -13.06 27.60 -14.04
CA MET A 408 -11.90 27.44 -14.90
C MET A 408 -12.30 26.96 -16.29
N PHE A 409 -13.20 25.98 -16.35
CA PHE A 409 -13.78 25.46 -17.58
C PHE A 409 -14.44 26.58 -18.38
N ARG A 410 -15.27 27.40 -17.74
CA ARG A 410 -15.90 28.57 -18.38
C ARG A 410 -14.88 29.56 -18.94
N LYS A 411 -13.77 29.80 -18.23
CA LYS A 411 -12.69 30.68 -18.69
C LYS A 411 -11.99 30.13 -19.94
N GLN A 412 -11.92 28.81 -20.10
CA GLN A 412 -11.38 28.15 -21.30
C GLN A 412 -12.38 28.11 -22.46
N HIS A 413 -13.68 28.29 -22.18
CA HIS A 413 -14.77 28.29 -23.16
C HIS A 413 -15.60 29.61 -23.10
N PRO A 414 -14.99 30.78 -23.35
CA PRO A 414 -15.64 32.09 -23.12
C PRO A 414 -16.84 32.36 -24.03
N ASN A 415 -16.93 31.71 -25.18
CA ASN A 415 -18.00 31.90 -26.17
C ASN A 415 -19.14 30.90 -26.05
N MET A 416 -19.10 29.99 -25.06
CA MET A 416 -20.12 28.97 -24.84
C MET A 416 -21.19 29.47 -23.87
N ASP A 417 -22.43 29.07 -24.07
CA ASP A 417 -23.50 29.34 -23.12
C ASP A 417 -23.18 28.73 -21.73
N ALA A 418 -23.65 29.38 -20.66
CA ALA A 418 -23.33 28.98 -19.30
C ALA A 418 -23.85 27.57 -18.96
N ALA A 419 -25.08 27.25 -19.38
CA ALA A 419 -25.69 25.96 -19.11
C ALA A 419 -25.04 24.85 -19.96
N GLU A 420 -24.69 25.17 -21.20
CA GLU A 420 -23.97 24.27 -22.09
C GLU A 420 -22.56 23.95 -21.55
N ALA A 421 -21.82 24.97 -21.10
CA ALA A 421 -20.49 24.80 -20.49
C ALA A 421 -20.54 23.96 -19.22
N GLU A 422 -21.55 24.15 -18.38
CA GLU A 422 -21.76 23.35 -17.17
C GLU A 422 -22.05 21.88 -17.49
N LYS A 423 -22.92 21.62 -18.48
CA LYS A 423 -23.23 20.27 -18.96
C LYS A 423 -21.99 19.57 -19.49
N LEU A 424 -21.21 20.25 -20.32
CA LEU A 424 -19.98 19.70 -20.89
C LEU A 424 -18.91 19.44 -19.81
N CYS A 425 -18.74 20.36 -18.87
CA CYS A 425 -17.84 20.17 -17.72
C CYS A 425 -18.21 18.92 -16.90
N THR A 426 -19.51 18.67 -16.73
CA THR A 426 -20.02 17.48 -16.02
C THR A 426 -19.70 16.20 -16.78
N LEU A 427 -19.94 16.18 -18.10
CA LEU A 427 -19.58 15.05 -18.96
C LEU A 427 -18.08 14.74 -18.93
N GLN A 428 -17.23 15.77 -18.92
CA GLN A 428 -15.78 15.57 -18.82
C GLN A 428 -15.34 15.04 -17.46
N ARG A 429 -15.98 15.46 -16.36
CA ARG A 429 -15.75 14.86 -15.03
C ARG A 429 -16.11 13.38 -15.03
N GLU A 430 -17.26 13.02 -15.58
CA GLU A 430 -17.67 11.61 -15.70
C GLU A 430 -16.67 10.80 -16.54
N ALA A 431 -16.15 11.37 -17.63
CA ALA A 431 -15.08 10.73 -18.41
C ALA A 431 -13.78 10.55 -17.61
N GLY A 432 -13.39 11.54 -16.80
CA GLY A 432 -12.25 11.43 -15.88
C GLY A 432 -12.47 10.36 -14.81
N VAL A 433 -13.66 10.29 -14.22
CA VAL A 433 -14.05 9.26 -13.25
C VAL A 433 -13.97 7.86 -13.86
N LYS A 434 -14.39 7.69 -15.12
CA LYS A 434 -14.25 6.41 -15.83
C LYS A 434 -12.79 5.98 -15.96
N LYS A 435 -11.87 6.90 -16.25
CA LYS A 435 -10.42 6.60 -16.28
C LYS A 435 -9.90 6.15 -14.92
N ILE A 436 -10.33 6.83 -13.85
CA ILE A 436 -9.96 6.46 -12.47
C ILE A 436 -10.49 5.06 -12.15
N ARG A 437 -11.77 4.77 -12.41
CA ARG A 437 -12.37 3.45 -12.20
C ARG A 437 -11.63 2.36 -12.97
N GLN A 438 -11.30 2.61 -14.24
CA GLN A 438 -10.53 1.67 -15.05
C GLN A 438 -9.15 1.37 -14.45
N ALA A 439 -8.47 2.37 -13.85
CA ALA A 439 -7.22 2.16 -13.14
C ALA A 439 -7.43 1.30 -11.88
N LEU A 440 -8.45 1.60 -11.08
CA LEU A 440 -8.80 0.80 -9.89
C LEU A 440 -9.16 -0.65 -10.26
N ASP A 441 -9.93 -0.88 -11.33
CA ASP A 441 -10.30 -2.21 -11.80
C ASP A 441 -9.05 -3.02 -12.25
N GLN A 442 -8.02 -2.33 -12.73
CA GLN A 442 -6.70 -2.90 -13.04
C GLN A 442 -5.85 -3.17 -11.78
N GLY A 443 -6.33 -2.84 -10.58
CA GLY A 443 -5.58 -2.98 -9.33
C GLY A 443 -4.60 -1.85 -9.03
N LYS A 444 -4.69 -0.71 -9.75
CA LYS A 444 -3.76 0.41 -9.64
C LYS A 444 -4.22 1.43 -8.60
N ASN A 445 -3.32 1.88 -7.74
CA ASN A 445 -3.53 3.02 -6.85
C ASN A 445 -3.46 4.34 -7.63
N VAL A 446 -4.31 5.30 -7.26
CA VAL A 446 -4.42 6.59 -7.92
C VAL A 446 -4.00 7.70 -6.96
N ALA A 447 -2.98 8.48 -7.30
CA ALA A 447 -2.68 9.72 -6.61
C ALA A 447 -3.45 10.88 -7.26
N PHE A 448 -4.32 11.54 -6.51
CA PHE A 448 -5.05 12.73 -6.94
C PHE A 448 -4.48 13.95 -6.22
N LEU A 449 -3.72 14.78 -6.95
CA LEU A 449 -2.96 15.88 -6.37
C LEU A 449 -3.74 17.19 -6.36
N ASP A 450 -3.63 17.91 -5.24
CA ASP A 450 -4.19 19.24 -5.03
C ASP A 450 -3.11 20.21 -4.52
N TRP A 451 -3.31 21.51 -4.81
CA TRP A 451 -2.52 22.57 -4.19
C TRP A 451 -2.98 22.83 -2.74
N GLY A 452 -2.02 23.13 -1.86
CA GLY A 452 -2.29 23.38 -0.45
C GLY A 452 -2.80 22.13 0.26
N ASP A 453 -3.68 22.34 1.25
CA ASP A 453 -4.39 21.25 1.93
C ASP A 453 -5.70 20.91 1.18
N PRO A 454 -5.97 19.64 0.85
CA PRO A 454 -7.16 19.26 0.07
C PRO A 454 -8.49 19.59 0.76
N MET A 455 -8.49 19.72 2.09
CA MET A 455 -9.68 20.01 2.88
C MET A 455 -9.90 21.50 3.11
N ILE A 456 -8.97 22.37 2.70
CA ILE A 456 -9.13 23.84 2.72
C ILE A 456 -9.34 24.35 1.29
N TYR A 457 -10.60 24.40 0.86
CA TYR A 457 -11.02 24.84 -0.48
C TYR A 457 -10.40 24.08 -1.67
N GLY A 458 -9.92 22.84 -1.45
CA GLY A 458 -9.29 22.01 -2.48
C GLY A 458 -10.15 21.76 -3.73
N SER A 459 -9.48 21.63 -4.86
CA SER A 459 -10.10 21.33 -6.16
C SER A 459 -10.63 19.90 -6.26
N THR A 460 -10.15 19.00 -5.42
CA THR A 460 -10.50 17.57 -5.39
C THR A 460 -11.87 17.25 -4.83
N ARG A 461 -12.56 18.20 -4.18
CA ARG A 461 -13.81 17.97 -3.43
C ARG A 461 -14.93 17.27 -4.23
N TRP A 462 -14.98 17.48 -5.54
CA TRP A 462 -16.02 16.89 -6.40
C TRP A 462 -15.87 15.36 -6.55
N ILE A 463 -14.69 14.80 -6.33
CA ILE A 463 -14.43 13.35 -6.50
C ILE A 463 -15.23 12.50 -5.51
N ARG A 464 -15.53 13.07 -4.33
CA ARG A 464 -16.32 12.41 -3.26
C ARG A 464 -17.76 12.08 -3.68
N ALA A 465 -18.28 12.71 -4.74
CA ALA A 465 -19.59 12.37 -5.28
C ALA A 465 -19.59 11.06 -6.10
N PHE A 466 -18.41 10.52 -6.43
CA PHE A 466 -18.25 9.41 -7.39
C PHE A 466 -17.66 8.12 -6.80
N PHE A 467 -17.09 8.20 -5.59
CA PHE A 467 -16.36 7.12 -4.91
C PHE A 467 -16.75 7.09 -3.43
N SER A 468 -16.76 5.91 -2.82
CA SER A 468 -17.09 5.76 -1.40
C SER A 468 -15.91 6.17 -0.50
N ASP A 469 -16.20 6.44 0.77
CA ASP A 469 -15.16 6.84 1.74
C ASP A 469 -14.10 5.75 1.95
N GLU A 470 -14.43 4.47 1.76
CA GLU A 470 -13.46 3.36 1.86
C GLU A 470 -12.46 3.35 0.70
N GLN A 471 -12.84 3.91 -0.46
CA GLN A 471 -11.98 4.02 -1.65
C GLN A 471 -11.08 5.25 -1.61
N LEU A 472 -11.40 6.23 -0.76
CA LEU A 472 -10.70 7.50 -0.67
C LEU A 472 -9.83 7.54 0.59
N GLU A 473 -8.57 7.95 0.44
CA GLU A 473 -7.76 8.41 1.56
C GLU A 473 -7.36 9.86 1.32
N THR A 474 -7.32 10.69 2.37
CA THR A 474 -6.92 12.09 2.26
C THR A 474 -5.65 12.31 3.05
N ILE A 475 -4.61 12.76 2.37
CA ILE A 475 -3.31 13.06 2.96
C ILE A 475 -3.25 14.58 3.21
N PRO A 476 -3.16 15.01 4.48
CA PRO A 476 -3.13 16.43 4.82
C PRO A 476 -1.83 17.08 4.38
N ALA A 477 -1.86 18.41 4.20
CA ALA A 477 -0.70 19.17 3.76
C ALA A 477 -0.67 20.60 4.35
N LEU A 478 0.44 21.30 4.10
CA LEU A 478 0.54 22.72 4.45
C LEU A 478 -0.34 23.55 3.51
N SER A 479 -1.27 24.31 4.08
CA SER A 479 -2.03 25.30 3.32
C SER A 479 -1.24 26.60 3.19
N ALA A 480 -1.55 27.39 2.15
CA ALA A 480 -1.03 28.75 2.02
C ALA A 480 -1.39 29.62 3.24
N PHE A 481 -2.45 29.28 3.99
CA PHE A 481 -2.77 29.90 5.28
C PHE A 481 -1.68 29.72 6.34
N ASN A 482 -1.09 28.52 6.43
CA ASN A 482 -0.03 28.26 7.40
C ASN A 482 1.21 29.09 7.08
N VAL A 483 1.61 29.12 5.80
CA VAL A 483 2.78 29.89 5.35
C VAL A 483 2.52 31.39 5.47
N ALA A 484 1.33 31.86 5.11
CA ALA A 484 0.97 33.27 5.25
C ALA A 484 1.01 33.74 6.71
N ASN A 485 0.53 32.94 7.67
CA ASN A 485 0.67 33.25 9.09
C ASN A 485 2.15 33.35 9.50
N ALA A 486 2.99 32.42 9.02
CA ALA A 486 4.43 32.47 9.25
C ALA A 486 5.09 33.69 8.60
N MET A 487 4.61 34.20 7.46
CA MET A 487 5.12 35.44 6.87
C MET A 487 4.69 36.69 7.65
N ILE A 488 3.49 36.69 8.22
CA ILE A 488 2.97 37.85 8.97
C ILE A 488 3.75 38.07 10.27
N GLN A 489 4.24 37.02 10.93
CA GLN A 489 5.07 37.11 12.15
C GLN A 489 4.40 37.93 13.27
N ARG A 490 3.09 37.77 13.44
CA ARG A 490 2.25 38.41 14.47
C ARG A 490 1.29 37.41 15.06
N ASP A 491 0.70 37.77 16.20
CA ASP A 491 -0.33 36.93 16.81
C ASP A 491 -1.66 37.10 16.07
N ILE A 492 -1.86 36.27 15.04
CA ILE A 492 -3.09 36.25 14.23
C ILE A 492 -4.31 35.90 15.08
N GLY A 493 -4.12 35.19 16.20
CA GLY A 493 -5.17 34.78 17.14
C GLY A 493 -5.44 35.77 18.27
N ALA A 494 -4.84 36.96 18.27
CA ALA A 494 -4.95 37.95 19.34
C ALA A 494 -6.38 38.41 19.68
N GLY A 495 -7.34 38.23 18.77
CA GLY A 495 -8.77 38.50 18.99
C GLY A 495 -9.54 37.37 19.67
N GLY A 496 -8.93 36.18 19.81
CA GLY A 496 -9.56 34.96 20.30
C GLY A 496 -9.98 33.99 19.19
N SER A 497 -10.26 34.49 17.98
CA SER A 497 -10.60 33.65 16.83
C SER A 497 -9.87 34.05 15.54
N ILE A 498 -9.67 33.06 14.67
CA ILE A 498 -9.28 33.26 13.28
C ILE A 498 -10.38 32.66 12.41
N VAL A 499 -10.99 33.48 11.56
CA VAL A 499 -12.05 33.04 10.65
C VAL A 499 -11.50 32.95 9.24
N ILE A 500 -11.65 31.78 8.62
CA ILE A 500 -11.24 31.53 7.24
C ILE A 500 -12.49 31.60 6.36
N SER A 501 -12.45 32.40 5.30
CA SER A 501 -13.57 32.54 4.37
C SER A 501 -13.13 32.81 2.93
N VAL A 502 -14.10 32.90 2.04
CA VAL A 502 -13.96 33.29 0.63
C VAL A 502 -14.99 34.39 0.30
N PRO A 503 -14.79 35.21 -0.74
CA PRO A 503 -15.71 36.28 -1.10
C PRO A 503 -17.19 35.90 -1.17
N SER A 504 -17.51 34.73 -1.76
CA SER A 504 -18.90 34.27 -1.86
C SER A 504 -19.53 34.01 -0.50
N GLY A 505 -18.81 33.33 0.41
CA GLY A 505 -19.31 33.05 1.76
C GLY A 505 -19.54 34.32 2.59
N LEU A 506 -18.69 35.34 2.42
CA LEU A 506 -18.86 36.64 3.05
C LEU A 506 -20.02 37.45 2.47
N LYS A 507 -20.24 37.38 1.14
CA LYS A 507 -21.39 38.01 0.46
C LYS A 507 -22.71 37.35 0.87
N GLU A 508 -22.73 36.02 1.03
CA GLU A 508 -23.91 35.24 1.47
C GLU A 508 -24.22 35.44 2.95
N ASN A 509 -23.21 35.69 3.80
CA ASN A 509 -23.39 35.92 5.23
C ASN A 509 -22.72 37.23 5.71
N PRO A 510 -23.28 38.40 5.35
CA PRO A 510 -22.70 39.70 5.72
C PRO A 510 -22.73 39.96 7.23
N GLN A 511 -23.62 39.31 7.98
CA GLN A 511 -23.69 39.46 9.44
C GLN A 511 -22.45 38.91 10.15
N LEU A 512 -21.73 37.97 9.52
CA LEU A 512 -20.45 37.49 10.02
C LEU A 512 -19.46 38.64 10.19
N LEU A 513 -19.39 39.57 9.23
CA LEU A 513 -18.49 40.73 9.32
C LEU A 513 -18.82 41.63 10.50
N ALA A 514 -20.11 41.83 10.80
CA ALA A 514 -20.52 42.56 11.99
C ALA A 514 -20.08 41.86 13.28
N ALA A 515 -20.16 40.53 13.34
CA ALA A 515 -19.71 39.76 14.49
C ALA A 515 -18.19 39.84 14.69
N LEU A 516 -17.42 39.75 13.61
CA LEU A 516 -15.96 39.83 13.64
C LEU A 516 -15.45 41.24 13.94
N ALA A 517 -16.18 42.27 13.49
CA ALA A 517 -15.83 43.66 13.69
C ALA A 517 -16.26 44.22 15.06
N LYS A 518 -17.14 43.53 15.81
CA LYS A 518 -17.78 44.06 17.03
C LYS A 518 -16.75 44.62 18.03
N ASN A 519 -16.93 45.91 18.32
CA ASN A 519 -16.44 46.61 19.50
C ASN A 519 -17.33 46.23 20.71
N GLY A 520 -16.80 45.47 21.66
CA GLY A 520 -17.39 45.38 23.00
C GLY A 520 -16.82 46.51 23.85
N ASP A 521 -17.68 47.31 24.49
CA ASP A 521 -17.36 48.47 25.36
C ASP A 521 -16.67 48.09 26.69
N THR A 522 -15.93 46.98 26.69
CA THR A 522 -15.15 46.47 27.81
C THR A 522 -13.80 46.05 27.25
N LEU A 523 -12.72 46.46 27.90
CA LEU A 523 -11.32 46.21 27.50
C LEU A 523 -10.95 44.73 27.21
N ALA A 524 -11.86 43.78 27.36
CA ALA A 524 -11.61 42.34 27.33
C ALA A 524 -12.19 41.57 26.11
N LYS A 525 -12.86 42.18 25.12
CA LYS A 525 -13.34 41.48 23.90
C LYS A 525 -13.21 42.34 22.64
N ASN A 526 -12.07 42.21 21.94
CA ASN A 526 -11.69 42.99 20.77
C ASN A 526 -11.66 42.10 19.51
N GLY A 527 -12.05 42.64 18.36
CA GLY A 527 -12.42 41.91 17.14
C GLY A 527 -11.42 40.86 16.60
N ASP A 528 -11.99 39.85 15.92
CA ASP A 528 -11.33 38.66 15.39
C ASP A 528 -10.55 38.92 14.08
N THR A 529 -9.63 38.02 13.75
CA THR A 529 -8.93 38.05 12.45
C THR A 529 -9.73 37.31 11.39
N LEU A 530 -9.97 37.96 10.25
CA LEU A 530 -10.55 37.36 9.05
C LEU A 530 -9.44 37.10 8.01
N ALA A 531 -9.28 35.84 7.60
CA ALA A 531 -8.43 35.41 6.50
C ALA A 531 -9.31 35.04 5.28
N ILE A 532 -9.11 35.74 4.17
CA ILE A 532 -9.89 35.62 2.94
C ILE A 532 -9.04 34.94 1.86
N PHE A 533 -9.45 33.74 1.47
CA PHE A 533 -8.92 33.03 0.30
C PHE A 533 -9.60 33.52 -0.96
N MET A 534 -8.90 33.43 -2.10
CA MET A 534 -9.45 33.71 -3.44
C MET A 534 -10.14 35.09 -3.53
N GLY A 535 -9.61 36.10 -2.83
CA GLY A 535 -10.26 37.40 -2.67
C GLY A 535 -9.58 38.57 -3.37
N LEU A 536 -8.40 38.39 -3.99
CA LEU A 536 -7.60 39.51 -4.52
C LEU A 536 -8.36 40.39 -5.53
N LYS A 537 -9.20 39.80 -6.39
CA LYS A 537 -9.96 40.55 -7.40
C LYS A 537 -11.27 41.10 -6.85
N GLU A 538 -11.92 40.29 -6.02
CA GLU A 538 -13.26 40.54 -5.47
C GLU A 538 -13.23 41.53 -4.29
N PHE A 539 -12.06 41.76 -3.69
CA PHE A 539 -11.91 42.66 -2.54
C PHE A 539 -12.45 44.07 -2.84
N GLN A 540 -12.17 44.62 -4.03
CA GLN A 540 -12.66 45.94 -4.42
C GLN A 540 -14.20 45.99 -4.45
N GLU A 541 -14.86 44.94 -4.92
CA GLU A 541 -16.33 44.87 -4.95
C GLU A 541 -16.92 44.80 -3.53
N MET A 542 -16.16 44.22 -2.61
CA MET A 542 -16.55 44.03 -1.22
C MET A 542 -16.19 45.21 -0.31
N GLN A 543 -15.47 46.22 -0.81
CA GLN A 543 -15.07 47.39 -0.02
C GLN A 543 -16.26 48.03 0.71
N SER A 544 -17.36 48.27 -0.02
CA SER A 544 -18.58 48.86 0.56
C SER A 544 -19.25 48.00 1.64
N LEU A 545 -18.98 46.69 1.65
CA LEU A 545 -19.45 45.77 2.67
C LEU A 545 -18.54 45.81 3.89
N PHE A 546 -17.21 45.88 3.70
CA PHE A 546 -16.26 46.03 4.80
C PHE A 546 -16.40 47.38 5.51
N ASP A 547 -16.54 48.48 4.76
CA ASP A 547 -16.66 49.85 5.29
C ASP A 547 -17.88 50.05 6.20
N ARG A 548 -18.91 49.17 6.13
CA ARG A 548 -20.08 49.21 7.02
C ARG A 548 -19.78 48.70 8.43
N HIS A 549 -18.73 47.90 8.58
CA HIS A 549 -18.46 47.15 9.80
C HIS A 549 -17.10 47.49 10.40
N TYR A 550 -16.11 47.81 9.56
CA TYR A 550 -14.73 48.05 9.97
C TYR A 550 -14.34 49.52 9.80
N PRO A 551 -13.60 50.10 10.77
CA PRO A 551 -12.94 51.40 10.59
C PRO A 551 -11.98 51.43 9.39
N ALA A 552 -11.83 52.58 8.75
CA ALA A 552 -11.00 52.74 7.55
C ALA A 552 -9.51 52.45 7.79
N ASP A 553 -9.03 52.63 9.02
CA ASP A 553 -7.67 52.34 9.48
C ASP A 553 -7.47 50.89 9.96
N THR A 554 -8.49 50.04 9.88
CA THR A 554 -8.39 48.61 10.22
C THR A 554 -7.20 47.99 9.48
N PRO A 555 -6.27 47.33 10.20
CA PRO A 555 -5.14 46.66 9.58
C PRO A 555 -5.56 45.60 8.56
N VAL A 556 -4.87 45.61 7.41
CA VAL A 556 -5.00 44.61 6.35
C VAL A 556 -3.62 44.14 5.94
N ASN A 557 -3.39 42.83 5.90
CA ASN A 557 -2.18 42.23 5.38
C ASN A 557 -2.50 41.45 4.10
N LEU A 558 -1.87 41.84 2.99
CA LEU A 558 -1.98 41.17 1.70
C LEU A 558 -0.75 40.29 1.53
N VAL A 559 -0.94 38.97 1.56
CA VAL A 559 0.14 37.98 1.42
C VAL A 559 0.04 37.38 0.03
N TYR A 560 1.11 37.49 -0.75
CA TYR A 560 1.17 36.98 -2.12
C TYR A 560 2.12 35.80 -2.22
N SER A 561 1.77 34.83 -3.07
CA SER A 561 2.58 33.66 -3.42
C SER A 561 3.22 32.95 -2.23
N ALA A 562 2.49 32.85 -1.11
CA ALA A 562 2.99 32.29 0.14
C ALA A 562 3.55 30.88 -0.06
N GLY A 563 4.83 30.66 0.25
CA GLY A 563 5.49 29.37 0.08
C GLY A 563 6.04 29.13 -1.32
N ILE A 564 6.23 30.20 -2.12
CA ILE A 564 6.96 30.16 -3.39
C ILE A 564 8.14 31.12 -3.31
N ALA A 565 9.32 30.58 -3.02
CA ALA A 565 10.56 31.31 -2.85
C ALA A 565 10.85 32.22 -4.06
N GLY A 566 11.27 33.44 -3.76
CA GLY A 566 11.58 34.47 -4.77
C GLY A 566 10.38 35.24 -5.30
N SER A 567 9.15 34.79 -5.05
CA SER A 567 7.92 35.54 -5.41
C SER A 567 7.03 35.88 -4.22
N GLU A 568 7.19 35.18 -3.11
CA GLU A 568 6.45 35.46 -1.88
C GLU A 568 6.78 36.85 -1.33
N HIS A 569 5.75 37.60 -0.95
CA HIS A 569 5.92 38.87 -0.27
C HIS A 569 4.65 39.29 0.50
N LEU A 570 4.82 40.20 1.45
CA LEU A 570 3.78 40.68 2.34
C LEU A 570 3.66 42.21 2.28
N VAL A 571 2.46 42.70 2.01
CA VAL A 571 2.11 44.12 2.09
C VAL A 571 1.24 44.35 3.33
N ARG A 572 1.74 45.14 4.28
CA ARG A 572 0.95 45.62 5.43
C ARG A 572 0.35 46.97 5.07
N THR A 573 -0.97 47.09 5.18
CA THR A 573 -1.75 48.26 4.78
C THR A 573 -2.97 48.43 5.72
N THR A 574 -3.85 49.37 5.40
CA THR A 574 -5.16 49.57 6.03
C THR A 574 -6.29 49.23 5.05
N LEU A 575 -7.52 49.07 5.56
CA LEU A 575 -8.72 48.88 4.75
C LEU A 575 -8.91 50.00 3.71
N LYS A 576 -8.60 51.25 4.07
CA LYS A 576 -8.67 52.41 3.16
C LYS A 576 -7.72 52.30 1.97
N ASP A 577 -6.51 51.78 2.18
CA ASP A 577 -5.45 51.77 1.17
C ASP A 577 -5.31 50.41 0.45
N ALA A 578 -5.93 49.34 0.96
CA ALA A 578 -5.83 47.98 0.42
C ALA A 578 -6.19 47.89 -1.08
N VAL A 579 -7.26 48.55 -1.52
CA VAL A 579 -7.66 48.57 -2.95
C VAL A 579 -6.60 49.22 -3.84
N ARG A 580 -5.88 50.23 -3.34
CA ARG A 580 -4.79 50.87 -4.10
C ARG A 580 -3.65 49.88 -4.34
N HIS A 581 -3.22 49.19 -3.28
CA HIS A 581 -2.18 48.16 -3.37
C HIS A 581 -2.59 47.00 -4.29
N LEU A 582 -3.81 46.49 -4.13
CA LEU A 582 -4.35 45.42 -4.98
C LEU A 582 -4.44 45.81 -6.46
N LYS A 583 -4.60 47.10 -6.80
CA LYS A 583 -4.61 47.54 -8.21
C LYS A 583 -3.21 47.51 -8.81
N THR A 584 -2.20 47.97 -8.08
CA THR A 584 -0.81 48.07 -8.56
C THR A 584 -0.05 46.74 -8.56
N GLU A 585 -0.50 45.77 -7.77
CA GLU A 585 0.19 44.48 -7.64
C GLU A 585 0.11 43.62 -8.91
N PRO A 586 1.21 43.10 -9.48
CA PRO A 586 1.16 42.17 -10.62
C PRO A 586 0.48 40.83 -10.30
N GLU A 587 0.65 40.27 -9.10
CA GLU A 587 0.01 39.01 -8.72
C GLU A 587 -1.48 39.21 -8.43
N LYS A 588 -2.35 38.52 -9.19
CA LYS A 588 -3.82 38.67 -9.12
C LYS A 588 -4.55 37.37 -8.76
N PHE A 589 -3.83 36.28 -8.54
CA PHE A 589 -4.38 34.94 -8.34
C PHE A 589 -3.89 34.32 -7.03
N LEU A 590 -2.57 34.29 -6.81
CA LEU A 590 -1.97 33.67 -5.64
C LEU A 590 -1.85 34.67 -4.49
N GLY A 591 -2.90 34.78 -3.67
CA GLY A 591 -2.79 35.53 -2.42
C GLY A 591 -3.91 35.33 -1.42
N LEU A 592 -3.59 35.65 -0.17
CA LEU A 592 -4.48 35.64 0.98
C LEU A 592 -4.56 37.06 1.55
N ILE A 593 -5.77 37.45 1.93
CA ILE A 593 -6.02 38.75 2.56
C ILE A 593 -6.38 38.53 4.01
N TYR A 594 -5.64 39.14 4.92
CA TYR A 594 -5.95 39.15 6.34
C TYR A 594 -6.46 40.52 6.73
N MET A 595 -7.52 40.59 7.53
CA MET A 595 -8.08 41.83 8.04
C MET A 595 -8.48 41.64 9.50
N GLY A 596 -8.18 42.62 10.35
CA GLY A 596 -8.62 42.62 11.74
C GLY A 596 -7.94 43.69 12.59
N PRO A 597 -8.59 44.18 13.66
CA PRO A 597 -8.09 45.29 14.46
C PRO A 597 -6.76 45.01 15.16
N ARG A 598 -6.48 43.73 15.47
CA ARG A 598 -5.26 43.29 16.18
C ARG A 598 -4.22 42.60 15.29
N LEU A 599 -4.44 42.56 13.99
CA LEU A 599 -3.66 41.76 13.04
C LEU A 599 -2.14 42.03 13.07
N ASN A 600 -1.73 43.23 13.48
CA ASN A 600 -0.34 43.65 13.52
C ASN A 600 0.28 43.70 14.95
N MET A 601 -0.47 43.28 15.97
CA MET A 601 -0.01 43.30 17.36
C MET A 601 0.97 42.16 17.67
N ARG A 602 1.95 42.44 18.51
CA ARG A 602 2.80 41.40 19.13
C ARG A 602 2.09 40.83 20.35
N PHE A 603 2.43 39.59 20.74
CA PHE A 603 1.82 38.91 21.89
C PHE A 603 1.82 39.75 23.19
N GLY A 604 2.87 40.55 23.44
CA GLY A 604 2.95 41.45 24.60
C GLY A 604 2.06 42.70 24.53
N GLU A 605 1.49 43.01 23.37
CA GLU A 605 0.59 44.15 23.12
C GLU A 605 -0.90 43.73 23.18
N CYS A 606 -1.16 42.41 23.27
CA CYS A 606 -2.52 41.84 23.27
C CYS A 606 -3.15 41.75 24.67
N ASN A 607 -2.33 41.92 25.72
CA ASN A 607 -2.69 41.78 27.15
C ASN A 607 -3.16 43.08 27.79
#